data_AF-D9WL62-F1
#
_entry.id   AF-D9WL62-F1
#
_cell.length_a   1.000
_cell.length_b   1.000
_cell.length_c   1.000
_cell.angle_alpha   90.00
_cell.angle_beta   90.00
_cell.angle_gamma   90.00
#
_symmetry.space_group_name_H-M   'P 1'
#
loop_
_entity.id
_entity.type
_entity.pdbx_description
1 polymer ?
#
loop_
_entity_poly.entity_id
_entity_poly.type
_entity_poly.pdbx_seq_one_letter_code
_entity_poly.pdbx_strand_id
1 'polypeptide(L)'
;MAVQGTPATSGAVPQRADPLPGLPPLRGRFAPHGKTALSPGLYAHQEALGAWAVTVATPHQARVFRAGGARRIHYANPLVHTGFARWVQREMAADPQFGFTAYVDSIEGVRLLGAALDPHGPPLPVLVELGHAGGRTGCRTPEQVLAVAQAAAAETALGSSASPRTRAASVTPAPPKLSPRSPGSCTPSVTPCPVSPARACWTPVPVRAIGW
;
A
#
# COMPACT_ATOMS: atom_id res chain seq x y z
N MET A 1 41.39 -31.69 -22.75
CA MET A 1 41.45 -30.40 -22.03
C MET A 1 40.02 -29.95 -21.78
N ALA A 2 39.47 -30.26 -20.62
CA ALA A 2 38.09 -29.94 -20.24
C ALA A 2 38.10 -28.66 -19.39
N VAL A 3 37.41 -27.62 -19.85
CA VAL A 3 37.14 -26.42 -19.04
C VAL A 3 35.93 -26.73 -18.19
N GLN A 4 36.16 -26.95 -16.90
CA GLN A 4 35.11 -27.07 -15.88
C GLN A 4 34.49 -25.69 -15.65
N GLY A 5 33.21 -25.55 -15.98
CA GLY A 5 32.41 -24.37 -15.65
C GLY A 5 32.11 -24.34 -14.15
N THR A 6 32.37 -23.18 -13.54
CA THR A 6 32.00 -22.86 -12.16
C THR A 6 30.48 -22.92 -11.99
N PRO A 7 29.92 -23.60 -10.97
CA PRO A 7 28.48 -23.56 -10.74
C PRO A 7 28.07 -22.18 -10.21
N ALA A 8 27.06 -21.58 -10.85
CA ALA A 8 26.39 -20.40 -10.36
C ALA A 8 25.81 -20.68 -8.97
N THR A 9 26.22 -19.90 -7.97
CA THR A 9 25.67 -19.94 -6.63
C THR A 9 24.18 -19.62 -6.67
N SER A 10 23.39 -20.61 -6.22
CA SER A 10 21.96 -20.53 -5.93
C SER A 10 21.58 -19.18 -5.30
N GLY A 11 20.57 -18.53 -5.87
CA GLY A 11 19.97 -17.31 -5.33
C GLY A 11 19.49 -17.54 -3.90
N ALA A 12 20.30 -17.11 -2.94
CA ALA A 12 19.93 -17.15 -1.54
C ALA A 12 18.80 -16.14 -1.31
N VAL A 13 17.64 -16.64 -0.90
CA VAL A 13 16.62 -15.82 -0.25
C VAL A 13 17.32 -15.12 0.92
N PRO A 14 17.32 -13.78 1.02
CA PRO A 14 17.97 -13.10 2.13
C PRO A 14 17.41 -13.64 3.45
N GLN A 15 18.31 -14.06 4.33
CA GLN A 15 17.95 -14.53 5.66
C GLN A 15 17.17 -13.42 6.37
N ARG A 16 16.05 -13.80 7.00
CA ARG A 16 15.17 -12.88 7.71
C ARG A 16 15.98 -12.14 8.76
N ALA A 17 15.88 -10.82 8.78
CA ALA A 17 16.38 -10.06 9.89
C ALA A 17 15.49 -10.32 11.11
N ASP A 18 16.10 -10.61 12.25
CA ASP A 18 15.39 -10.64 13.51
C ASP A 18 14.80 -9.25 13.81
N PRO A 19 13.63 -9.20 14.46
CA PRO A 19 13.07 -7.92 14.93
C PRO A 19 14.09 -7.22 15.83
N LEU A 20 14.28 -5.91 15.64
CA LEU A 20 15.10 -5.12 16.57
C LEU A 20 14.51 -5.23 17.98
N PRO A 21 15.34 -5.50 19.02
CA PRO A 21 14.84 -5.67 20.38
C PRO A 21 14.19 -4.37 20.88
N GLY A 22 12.99 -4.49 21.44
CA GLY A 22 12.29 -3.39 22.14
C GLY A 22 11.22 -2.63 21.34
N LEU A 23 11.00 -2.92 20.05
CA LEU A 23 9.88 -2.31 19.31
C LEU A 23 8.63 -3.20 19.36
N PRO A 24 7.45 -2.70 19.78
CA PRO A 24 6.23 -3.49 19.73
C PRO A 24 5.85 -3.79 18.27
N PRO A 25 5.32 -4.98 17.97
CA PRO A 25 4.93 -5.32 16.60
C PRO A 25 3.78 -4.43 16.16
N LEU A 26 3.97 -3.67 15.08
CA LEU A 26 2.97 -2.78 14.47
C LEU A 26 2.00 -3.60 13.61
N ARG A 27 1.36 -4.61 14.21
CA ARG A 27 0.57 -5.61 13.50
C ARG A 27 -0.55 -4.95 12.68
N GLY A 28 -0.43 -5.00 11.35
CA GLY A 28 -1.51 -4.71 10.42
C GLY A 28 -1.88 -3.24 10.23
N ARG A 29 -1.09 -2.29 10.78
CA ARG A 29 -1.47 -0.85 10.80
C ARG A 29 -0.87 -0.01 9.69
N PHE A 30 0.08 -0.53 8.91
CA PHE A 30 0.77 0.25 7.88
C PHE A 30 1.32 -0.60 6.73
N ALA A 31 1.39 0.01 5.55
CA ALA A 31 1.97 -0.54 4.34
C ALA A 31 3.00 0.45 3.76
N PRO A 32 4.29 0.35 4.12
CA PRO A 32 5.31 1.33 3.73
C PRO A 32 5.41 1.48 2.22
N HIS A 33 5.53 2.72 1.77
CA HIS A 33 5.69 3.00 0.34
C HIS A 33 7.13 2.75 -0.09
N GLY A 34 7.33 1.69 -0.88
CA GLY A 34 8.63 1.28 -1.40
C GLY A 34 9.20 2.19 -2.50
N LYS A 35 8.52 3.28 -2.86
CA LYS A 35 8.91 4.16 -3.98
C LYS A 35 10.25 4.84 -3.73
N THR A 36 10.49 5.35 -2.52
CA THR A 36 11.66 6.20 -2.24
C THR A 36 12.92 5.40 -2.03
N ALA A 37 12.84 4.29 -1.28
CA ALA A 37 14.02 3.49 -0.95
C ALA A 37 14.30 2.37 -1.96
N LEU A 38 13.27 1.89 -2.68
CA LEU A 38 13.32 0.70 -3.54
C LEU A 38 14.20 -0.43 -2.97
N SER A 39 14.15 -0.64 -1.66
CA SER A 39 15.07 -1.51 -0.94
C SER A 39 14.29 -2.67 -0.34
N PRO A 40 14.36 -3.87 -0.96
CA PRO A 40 13.74 -5.07 -0.40
C PRO A 40 14.28 -5.44 0.98
N GLY A 41 15.57 -5.20 1.23
CA GLY A 41 16.17 -5.41 2.55
C GLY A 41 15.52 -4.54 3.63
N LEU A 42 15.35 -3.24 3.35
CA LEU A 42 14.64 -2.34 4.27
C LEU A 42 13.21 -2.79 4.51
N TYR A 43 12.51 -3.21 3.45
CA TYR A 43 11.14 -3.72 3.60
C TYR A 43 11.10 -5.02 4.42
N ALA A 44 12.06 -5.92 4.26
CA ALA A 44 12.11 -7.15 5.06
C ALA A 44 12.19 -6.85 6.57
N HIS A 45 12.94 -5.82 6.97
CA HIS A 45 12.94 -5.34 8.36
C HIS A 45 11.56 -4.78 8.75
N GLN A 46 10.95 -3.94 7.91
CA GLN A 46 9.63 -3.38 8.19
C GLN A 46 8.55 -4.46 8.31
N GLU A 47 8.62 -5.49 7.48
CA GLU A 47 7.75 -6.65 7.51
C GLU A 47 7.94 -7.47 8.78
N ALA A 48 9.18 -7.70 9.22
CA ALA A 48 9.49 -8.34 10.51
C ALA A 48 8.91 -7.56 11.71
N LEU A 49 8.83 -6.23 11.59
CA LEU A 49 8.21 -5.34 12.58
C LEU A 49 6.68 -5.25 12.48
N GLY A 50 6.07 -5.96 11.51
CA GLY A 50 4.61 -6.10 11.39
C GLY A 50 3.95 -5.31 10.27
N ALA A 51 4.72 -4.73 9.34
CA ALA A 51 4.16 -4.12 8.13
C ALA A 51 3.27 -5.14 7.39
N TRP A 52 2.10 -4.68 6.94
CA TRP A 52 1.09 -5.56 6.34
C TRP A 52 1.41 -5.95 4.89
N ALA A 53 1.94 -4.99 4.14
CA ALA A 53 2.30 -5.09 2.72
C ALA A 53 3.34 -4.02 2.38
N VAL A 54 4.07 -4.18 1.29
CA VAL A 54 4.77 -3.05 0.66
C VAL A 54 3.82 -2.36 -0.31
N THR A 55 3.78 -1.03 -0.26
CA THR A 55 3.03 -0.21 -1.22
C THR A 55 3.94 0.18 -2.38
N VAL A 56 3.52 -0.14 -3.60
CA VAL A 56 4.25 0.15 -4.86
C VAL A 56 3.33 0.85 -5.85
N ALA A 57 3.89 1.54 -6.84
CA ALA A 57 3.11 2.29 -7.83
C ALA A 57 3.40 1.88 -9.29
N THR A 58 4.38 0.99 -9.52
CA THR A 58 4.74 0.56 -10.88
C THR A 58 4.99 -0.96 -10.97
N PRO A 59 4.79 -1.58 -12.15
CA PRO A 59 5.06 -3.00 -12.35
C PRO A 59 6.49 -3.40 -12.00
N HIS A 60 7.46 -2.53 -12.32
CA HIS A 60 8.86 -2.75 -12.00
C HIS A 60 9.09 -2.87 -10.49
N GLN A 61 8.53 -1.93 -9.71
CA GLN A 61 8.65 -1.96 -8.25
C GLN A 61 8.04 -3.24 -7.66
N ALA A 62 6.86 -3.63 -8.13
CA ALA A 62 6.21 -4.86 -7.69
C ALA A 62 7.09 -6.10 -7.94
N ARG A 63 7.73 -6.19 -9.12
CA ARG A 63 8.65 -7.29 -9.45
C ARG A 63 9.89 -7.29 -8.56
N VAL A 64 10.49 -6.12 -8.32
CA VAL A 64 11.66 -5.98 -7.43
C VAL A 64 11.33 -6.47 -6.02
N PHE A 65 10.21 -6.02 -5.44
CA PHE A 65 9.82 -6.44 -4.10
C PHE A 65 9.38 -7.91 -4.04
N ARG A 66 8.71 -8.43 -5.08
CA ARG A 66 8.33 -9.85 -5.16
C ARG A 66 9.57 -10.74 -5.20
N ALA A 67 10.53 -10.42 -6.07
CA ALA A 67 11.81 -11.13 -6.13
C ALA A 67 12.61 -11.02 -4.82
N GLY A 68 12.48 -9.90 -4.12
CA GLY A 68 13.04 -9.68 -2.78
C GLY A 68 12.30 -10.37 -1.63
N GLY A 69 11.30 -11.20 -1.91
CA GLY A 69 10.61 -12.02 -0.91
C GLY A 69 9.39 -11.37 -0.25
N ALA A 70 8.89 -10.24 -0.76
CA ALA A 70 7.69 -9.61 -0.22
C ALA A 70 6.48 -10.55 -0.32
N ARG A 71 5.86 -10.85 0.83
CA ARG A 71 4.68 -11.74 0.89
C ARG A 71 3.38 -11.05 0.53
N ARG A 72 3.33 -9.72 0.65
CA ARG A 72 2.15 -8.93 0.26
C ARG A 72 2.53 -7.62 -0.40
N ILE A 73 1.90 -7.34 -1.54
CA ILE A 73 2.08 -6.11 -2.30
C ILE A 73 0.73 -5.39 -2.44
N HIS A 74 0.71 -4.11 -2.13
CA HIS A 74 -0.39 -3.21 -2.47
C HIS A 74 0.06 -2.29 -3.62
N TYR A 75 -0.59 -2.44 -4.77
CA TYR A 75 -0.34 -1.63 -5.96
C TYR A 75 -1.21 -0.37 -5.91
N ALA A 76 -0.65 0.72 -5.39
CA ALA A 76 -1.32 1.99 -5.14
C ALA A 76 -1.40 2.87 -6.40
N ASN A 77 -1.91 2.30 -7.48
CA ASN A 77 -2.28 2.99 -8.71
C ASN A 77 -3.38 2.18 -9.42
N PRO A 78 -4.28 2.79 -10.20
CA PRO A 78 -5.21 2.02 -11.02
C PRO A 78 -4.47 1.02 -11.91
N LEU A 79 -4.88 -0.25 -11.85
CA LEU A 79 -4.24 -1.33 -12.58
C LEU A 79 -4.84 -1.44 -13.98
N VAL A 80 -4.19 -0.80 -14.95
CA VAL A 80 -4.58 -0.84 -16.37
C VAL A 80 -3.60 -1.63 -17.25
N HIS A 81 -2.50 -2.12 -16.67
CA HIS A 81 -1.45 -2.83 -17.41
C HIS A 81 -1.75 -4.35 -17.47
N THR A 82 -2.48 -4.79 -18.51
CA THR A 82 -2.94 -6.18 -18.67
C THR A 82 -1.83 -7.23 -18.56
N GLY A 83 -0.67 -7.01 -19.17
CA GLY A 83 0.47 -7.94 -19.08
C GLY A 83 1.05 -8.09 -17.67
N PHE A 84 0.91 -7.06 -16.83
CA PHE A 84 1.35 -7.08 -15.44
C PHE A 84 0.28 -7.75 -14.58
N ALA A 85 -1.00 -7.49 -14.82
CA ALA A 85 -2.10 -8.20 -14.18
C ALA A 85 -2.01 -9.72 -14.40
N ARG A 86 -1.74 -10.18 -15.63
CA ARG A 86 -1.48 -11.60 -15.92
C ARG A 86 -0.28 -12.16 -15.18
N TRP A 87 0.80 -11.37 -15.05
CA TRP A 87 1.96 -11.79 -14.28
C TRP A 87 1.60 -11.96 -12.81
N VAL A 88 0.88 -11.01 -12.21
CA VAL A 88 0.40 -11.10 -10.82
C VAL A 88 -0.47 -12.35 -10.61
N GLN A 89 -1.42 -12.62 -11.50
CA GLN A 89 -2.29 -13.78 -11.37
C GLN A 89 -1.50 -15.10 -11.39
N ARG A 90 -0.46 -15.18 -12.22
CA ARG A 90 0.46 -16.34 -12.20
C ARG A 90 1.27 -16.45 -10.92
N GLU A 91 1.76 -15.33 -10.38
CA GLU A 91 2.48 -15.33 -9.09
C GLU A 91 1.56 -15.82 -7.96
N MET A 92 0.30 -15.38 -7.93
CA MET A 92 -0.69 -15.83 -6.96
C MET A 92 -1.05 -17.31 -7.12
N ALA A 93 -1.11 -17.80 -8.36
CA ALA A 93 -1.37 -19.21 -8.65
C ALA A 93 -0.19 -20.10 -8.22
N ALA A 94 1.05 -19.62 -8.41
CA ALA A 94 2.27 -20.33 -8.03
C ALA A 94 2.50 -20.33 -6.51
N ASP A 95 2.08 -19.28 -5.81
CA ASP A 95 2.23 -19.11 -4.36
C ASP A 95 0.91 -18.63 -3.74
N PRO A 96 0.07 -19.55 -3.23
CA PRO A 96 -1.18 -19.19 -2.58
C PRO A 96 -1.02 -18.34 -1.31
N GLN A 97 0.19 -18.20 -0.76
CA GLN A 97 0.46 -17.30 0.36
C GLN A 97 0.80 -15.87 -0.09
N PHE A 98 1.06 -15.64 -1.37
CA PHE A 98 1.31 -14.32 -1.91
C PHE A 98 0.03 -13.49 -1.96
N GLY A 99 0.02 -12.39 -1.22
CA GLY A 99 -1.06 -11.42 -1.26
C GLY A 99 -0.79 -10.30 -2.25
N PHE A 100 -1.80 -9.98 -3.07
CA PHE A 100 -1.76 -8.81 -3.93
C PHE A 100 -3.08 -8.05 -3.83
N THR A 101 -3.02 -6.72 -3.89
CA THR A 101 -4.20 -5.85 -4.06
C THR A 101 -3.85 -4.72 -5.01
N ALA A 102 -4.80 -4.26 -5.82
CA ALA A 102 -4.65 -3.09 -6.68
C ALA A 102 -5.90 -2.22 -6.70
N TYR A 103 -5.75 -0.98 -7.15
CA TYR A 103 -6.89 -0.10 -7.38
C TYR A 103 -7.55 -0.33 -8.74
N VAL A 104 -8.86 -0.12 -8.78
CA VAL A 104 -9.66 0.15 -9.98
C VAL A 104 -10.44 1.44 -9.73
N ASP A 105 -10.64 2.25 -10.77
CA ASP A 105 -11.33 3.54 -10.64
C ASP A 105 -12.35 3.81 -11.75
N SER A 106 -12.54 2.85 -12.66
CA SER A 106 -13.38 2.96 -13.84
C SER A 106 -13.93 1.60 -14.27
N ILE A 107 -15.09 1.61 -14.91
CA ILE A 107 -15.72 0.40 -15.47
C ILE A 107 -14.86 -0.12 -16.63
N GLU A 108 -14.27 0.77 -17.41
CA GLU A 108 -13.35 0.45 -18.50
C GLU A 108 -12.11 -0.30 -17.97
N GLY A 109 -11.53 0.17 -16.86
CA GLY A 109 -10.42 -0.53 -16.20
C GLY A 109 -10.80 -1.93 -15.72
N VAL A 110 -11.99 -2.08 -15.14
CA VAL A 110 -12.54 -3.38 -14.73
C VAL A 110 -12.68 -4.33 -15.93
N ARG A 111 -13.34 -3.89 -17.01
CA ARG A 111 -13.52 -4.70 -18.23
C ARG A 111 -12.20 -5.10 -18.87
N LEU A 112 -11.23 -4.17 -18.89
CA LEU A 112 -9.88 -4.42 -19.41
C LEU A 112 -9.17 -5.51 -18.60
N LEU A 113 -9.36 -5.55 -17.28
CA LEU A 113 -8.81 -6.62 -16.44
C LEU A 113 -9.57 -7.93 -16.62
N GLY A 114 -10.90 -7.91 -16.64
CA GLY A 114 -11.74 -9.09 -16.86
C GLY A 114 -11.39 -9.80 -18.18
N ALA A 115 -11.20 -9.04 -19.26
CA ALA A 115 -10.79 -9.58 -20.55
C ALA A 115 -9.34 -10.11 -20.60
N ALA A 116 -8.48 -9.68 -19.67
CA ALA A 116 -7.05 -9.99 -19.69
C ALA A 116 -6.65 -11.16 -18.80
N LEU A 117 -7.43 -11.44 -17.75
CA LEU A 117 -7.16 -12.43 -16.73
C LEU A 117 -7.86 -13.76 -17.04
N ASP A 118 -7.32 -14.85 -16.52
CA ASP A 118 -7.96 -16.17 -16.61
C ASP A 118 -9.13 -16.24 -15.60
N PRO A 119 -10.38 -16.44 -16.05
CA PRO A 119 -11.54 -16.56 -15.15
C PRO A 119 -11.51 -17.81 -14.27
N HIS A 120 -10.66 -18.78 -14.58
CA HIS A 120 -10.45 -19.99 -13.77
C HIS A 120 -9.22 -19.90 -12.87
N GLY A 121 -8.44 -18.82 -12.97
CA GLY A 121 -7.32 -18.53 -12.09
C GLY A 121 -7.74 -17.94 -10.75
N PRO A 122 -6.79 -17.69 -9.82
CA PRO A 122 -7.10 -16.99 -8.58
C PRO A 122 -7.64 -15.57 -8.90
N PRO A 123 -8.79 -15.17 -8.33
CA PRO A 123 -9.35 -13.84 -8.54
C PRO A 123 -8.41 -12.76 -8.02
N LEU A 124 -8.10 -11.76 -8.84
CA LEU A 124 -7.21 -10.66 -8.47
C LEU A 124 -7.95 -9.71 -7.50
N PRO A 125 -7.48 -9.53 -6.25
CA PRO A 125 -8.16 -8.67 -5.29
C PRO A 125 -8.04 -7.19 -5.66
N VAL A 126 -9.18 -6.52 -5.83
CA VAL A 126 -9.24 -5.09 -6.19
C VAL A 126 -9.93 -4.24 -5.12
N LEU A 127 -9.54 -2.98 -5.08
CA LEU A 127 -10.14 -1.92 -4.27
C LEU A 127 -10.61 -0.80 -5.21
N VAL A 128 -11.80 -0.23 -4.96
CA VAL A 128 -12.24 0.94 -5.71
C VAL A 128 -11.55 2.18 -5.14
N GLU A 129 -10.83 2.92 -5.99
CA GLU A 129 -10.17 4.16 -5.58
C GLU A 129 -11.17 5.32 -5.55
N LEU A 130 -11.30 5.95 -4.39
CA LEU A 130 -11.98 7.24 -4.25
C LEU A 130 -10.93 8.35 -4.42
N GLY A 131 -11.14 9.19 -5.43
CA GLY A 131 -10.32 10.38 -5.64
C GLY A 131 -11.02 11.66 -5.20
N HIS A 132 -10.25 12.73 -5.04
CA HIS A 132 -10.75 14.04 -4.68
C HIS A 132 -10.86 14.95 -5.92
N ALA A 133 -11.58 16.07 -5.79
CA ALA A 133 -11.65 17.09 -6.84
C ALA A 133 -10.24 17.60 -7.21
N GLY A 134 -9.95 17.68 -8.52
CA GLY A 134 -8.62 18.02 -9.04
C GLY A 134 -7.55 16.93 -8.85
N GLY A 135 -7.92 15.76 -8.32
CA GLY A 135 -7.03 14.59 -8.23
C GLY A 135 -6.79 13.95 -9.59
N ARG A 136 -5.72 13.16 -9.68
CA ARG A 136 -5.30 12.49 -10.93
C ARG A 136 -6.16 11.27 -11.30
N THR A 137 -6.52 10.44 -10.32
CA THR A 137 -7.16 9.13 -10.47
C THR A 137 -8.33 8.99 -9.50
N GLY A 138 -9.09 7.89 -9.59
CA GLY A 138 -10.18 7.57 -8.65
C GLY A 138 -11.56 8.05 -9.10
N CYS A 139 -12.60 7.47 -8.54
CA CYS A 139 -13.98 7.94 -8.65
C CYS A 139 -14.15 9.29 -7.94
N ARG A 140 -15.00 10.17 -8.45
CA ARG A 140 -15.27 11.51 -7.86
C ARG A 140 -16.55 11.55 -7.05
N THR A 141 -17.46 10.61 -7.30
CA THR A 141 -18.77 10.57 -6.63
C THR A 141 -19.05 9.18 -6.04
N PRO A 142 -19.92 9.08 -5.01
CA PRO A 142 -20.36 7.80 -4.46
C PRO A 142 -21.01 6.88 -5.52
N GLU A 143 -21.75 7.45 -6.48
CA GLU A 143 -22.41 6.70 -7.54
C GLU A 143 -21.39 6.06 -8.47
N GLN A 144 -20.30 6.78 -8.81
CA GLN A 144 -19.19 6.22 -9.58
C GLN A 144 -18.51 5.08 -8.81
N VAL A 145 -18.24 5.26 -7.51
CA VAL A 145 -17.66 4.21 -6.67
C VAL A 145 -18.54 2.96 -6.68
N LEU A 146 -19.85 3.13 -6.50
CA LEU A 146 -20.79 2.02 -6.47
C LEU A 146 -20.86 1.31 -7.83
N ALA A 147 -20.92 2.06 -8.93
CA ALA A 147 -20.95 1.50 -10.27
C ALA A 147 -19.68 0.68 -10.59
N VAL A 148 -18.50 1.19 -10.22
CA VAL A 148 -17.23 0.45 -10.39
C VAL A 148 -17.17 -0.76 -9.47
N ALA A 149 -17.63 -0.66 -8.23
CA ALA A 149 -17.67 -1.78 -7.29
C ALA A 149 -18.59 -2.91 -7.79
N GLN A 150 -19.76 -2.56 -8.32
CA GLN A 150 -20.70 -3.52 -8.92
C GLN A 150 -20.11 -4.18 -10.16
N ALA A 151 -19.46 -3.41 -11.04
CA ALA A 151 -18.78 -3.97 -12.20
C ALA A 151 -17.66 -4.94 -11.77
N ALA A 152 -16.83 -4.56 -10.79
CA ALA A 152 -15.76 -5.41 -10.30
C ALA A 152 -16.28 -6.70 -9.63
N ALA A 153 -17.40 -6.63 -8.90
CA ALA A 153 -18.03 -7.79 -8.27
C ALA A 153 -18.67 -8.76 -9.27
N ALA A 154 -19.04 -8.29 -10.46
CA ALA A 154 -19.59 -9.12 -11.53
C ALA A 154 -18.51 -9.85 -12.34
N GLU A 155 -17.25 -9.40 -12.28
CA GLU A 155 -16.11 -10.01 -12.98
C GLU A 155 -15.51 -11.16 -12.16
N THR A 156 -15.66 -12.40 -12.63
CA THR A 156 -15.19 -13.61 -11.92
C THR A 156 -13.68 -13.65 -11.70
N ALA A 157 -12.91 -13.06 -12.62
CA ALA A 157 -11.46 -12.96 -12.51
C ALA A 157 -11.00 -11.91 -11.49
N LEU A 158 -11.93 -11.11 -10.92
CA LEU A 158 -11.66 -10.12 -9.90
C LEU A 158 -12.31 -10.52 -8.57
N GLY A 159 -11.57 -10.33 -7.48
CA GLY A 159 -12.09 -10.50 -6.13
C GLY A 159 -12.32 -9.13 -5.49
N SER A 160 -13.44 -8.95 -4.78
CA SER A 160 -13.53 -7.84 -3.84
C SER A 160 -12.55 -8.10 -2.69
N SER A 161 -11.62 -7.19 -2.45
CA SER A 161 -10.69 -7.28 -1.31
C SER A 161 -11.42 -6.93 -0.01
N ALA A 162 -12.36 -7.77 0.42
CA ALA A 162 -12.74 -7.85 1.82
C ALA A 162 -11.76 -8.83 2.48
N SER A 163 -10.58 -8.35 2.86
CA SER A 163 -9.63 -9.21 3.59
C SER A 163 -10.37 -9.79 4.82
N PRO A 164 -10.27 -11.10 5.10
CA PRO A 164 -10.88 -11.71 6.30
C PRO A 164 -10.40 -11.08 7.62
N ARG A 165 -9.39 -10.19 7.58
CA ARG A 165 -8.85 -9.45 8.72
C ARG A 165 -9.03 -7.93 8.66
N THR A 166 -9.61 -7.37 7.60
CA THR A 166 -9.98 -5.95 7.57
C THR A 166 -11.39 -5.74 8.13
N ARG A 167 -11.58 -6.04 9.42
CA ARG A 167 -12.42 -5.17 10.25
C ARG A 167 -11.46 -4.15 10.87
N ALA A 168 -11.71 -2.87 10.62
CA ALA A 168 -10.92 -1.72 11.06
C ALA A 168 -9.66 -1.38 10.23
N ALA A 169 -9.89 -0.89 9.01
CA ALA A 169 -9.23 0.34 8.58
C ALA A 169 -10.32 1.22 7.98
N SER A 170 -11.01 1.96 8.85
CA SER A 170 -11.88 3.06 8.46
C SER A 170 -11.14 3.96 7.49
N VAL A 171 -11.84 4.40 6.44
CA VAL A 171 -11.41 5.49 5.56
C VAL A 171 -11.06 6.68 6.45
N THR A 172 -9.76 6.91 6.67
CA THR A 172 -9.29 8.14 7.28
C THR A 172 -9.09 9.11 6.12
N PRO A 173 -9.91 10.17 5.97
CA PRO A 173 -9.60 11.21 5.00
C PRO A 173 -8.23 11.78 5.32
N ALA A 174 -7.44 12.05 4.28
CA ALA A 174 -6.16 12.73 4.44
C ALA A 174 -6.37 14.03 5.25
N PRO A 175 -5.51 14.34 6.24
CA PRO A 175 -5.64 15.59 6.97
C PRO A 175 -5.57 16.76 5.99
N PRO A 176 -6.41 17.81 6.15
CA PRO A 176 -6.31 18.99 5.32
C PRO A 176 -4.91 19.57 5.44
N LYS A 177 -4.29 19.92 4.30
CA LYS A 177 -3.00 20.61 4.29
C LYS A 177 -3.12 21.87 5.14
N LEU A 178 -2.31 21.99 6.20
CA LEU A 178 -2.17 23.25 6.91
C LEU A 178 -1.77 24.33 5.91
N SER A 179 -2.56 25.40 5.84
CA SER A 179 -2.17 26.60 5.12
C SER A 179 -0.95 27.23 5.80
N PRO A 180 0.01 27.81 5.03
CA PRO A 180 1.06 28.60 5.63
C PRO A 180 0.41 29.79 6.36
N ARG A 181 0.71 29.94 7.66
CA ARG A 181 0.33 31.15 8.41
C ARG A 181 1.05 32.34 7.80
N SER A 182 0.35 33.45 7.65
CA SER A 182 0.93 34.75 7.32
C SER A 182 2.09 35.07 8.29
N PRO A 183 3.18 35.71 7.84
CA PRO A 183 4.28 36.10 8.72
C PRO A 183 3.77 37.18 9.68
N GLY A 184 3.39 36.77 10.89
CA GLY A 184 3.18 37.68 12.01
C GLY A 184 4.53 38.22 12.46
N SER A 185 4.62 39.55 12.57
CA SER A 185 5.80 40.29 12.99
C SER A 185 6.32 39.82 14.35
N CYS A 186 7.44 39.09 14.36
CA CYS A 186 8.21 38.86 15.57
C CYS A 186 9.03 40.12 15.89
N THR A 187 8.56 40.93 16.84
CA THR A 187 9.44 41.86 17.56
C THR A 187 10.19 41.08 18.65
N PRO A 188 11.53 41.15 18.73
CA PRO A 188 12.27 40.45 19.77
C PRO A 188 12.20 41.26 21.07
N SER A 189 11.47 40.77 22.07
CA SER A 189 11.65 41.24 23.46
C SER A 189 12.64 40.31 24.17
N VAL A 190 13.81 40.86 24.52
CA VAL A 190 14.87 40.17 25.25
C VAL A 190 14.51 40.16 26.74
N THR A 191 14.03 39.02 27.24
CA THR A 191 14.05 38.71 28.68
C THR A 191 14.42 37.23 28.85
N PRO A 192 15.48 36.88 29.62
CA PRO A 192 15.90 35.50 29.78
C PRO A 192 14.96 34.74 30.74
N CYS A 193 14.35 33.65 30.26
CA CYS A 193 13.56 32.72 31.07
C CYS A 193 14.46 31.58 31.60
N PRO A 194 14.32 31.17 32.88
CA PRO A 194 15.16 30.15 33.48
C PRO A 194 14.76 28.74 33.01
N VAL A 195 15.79 27.89 32.88
CA VAL A 195 15.75 26.50 32.44
C VAL A 195 15.01 25.55 33.41
N SER A 196 13.98 24.84 32.91
CA SER A 196 13.60 23.48 33.37
C SER A 196 12.59 22.79 32.42
N PRO A 197 12.53 21.44 32.41
CA PRO A 197 12.20 20.66 31.21
C PRO A 197 10.70 20.52 30.98
N ALA A 198 10.24 20.88 29.79
CA ALA A 198 8.85 20.73 29.37
C ALA A 198 8.51 19.25 29.13
N ARG A 199 7.72 18.66 30.04
CA ARG A 199 6.77 17.59 29.70
C ARG A 199 5.71 18.21 28.79
N ALA A 200 5.65 17.79 27.54
CA ALA A 200 4.53 18.14 26.67
C ALA A 200 3.31 17.31 27.08
N CYS A 201 2.45 17.89 27.94
CA CYS A 201 1.07 17.44 28.13
C CYS A 201 0.29 17.71 26.83
N TRP A 202 0.06 16.68 26.04
CA TRP A 202 -0.93 16.73 24.97
C TRP A 202 -2.27 16.28 25.54
N THR A 203 -3.17 17.22 25.82
CA THR A 203 -4.58 16.91 26.03
C THR A 203 -5.28 16.88 24.66
N PRO A 204 -5.94 15.79 24.27
CA PRO A 204 -6.76 15.77 23.06
C PRO A 204 -8.04 16.59 23.27
N VAL A 205 -8.36 17.44 22.30
CA VAL A 205 -9.66 18.12 22.18
C VAL A 205 -10.69 17.10 21.67
N PRO A 206 -11.85 16.91 22.33
CA PRO A 206 -12.86 15.98 21.85
C PRO A 206 -13.56 16.54 20.61
N VAL A 207 -13.46 15.83 19.49
CA VAL A 207 -14.26 16.10 18.29
C VAL A 207 -15.61 15.40 18.47
N ARG A 208 -16.70 16.18 18.49
CA ARG A 208 -18.07 15.67 18.47
C ARG A 208 -18.30 14.86 17.19
N ALA A 209 -18.81 13.65 17.36
CA ALA A 209 -19.25 12.79 16.28
C ALA A 209 -20.43 13.43 15.52
N ILE A 210 -20.27 13.59 14.20
CA ILE A 210 -21.39 13.73 13.27
C ILE A 210 -21.56 12.35 12.66
N GLY A 211 -22.68 11.70 12.97
CA GLY A 211 -23.03 10.40 12.40
C GLY A 211 -23.52 10.54 10.97
N TRP A 212 -23.07 9.64 10.11
CA TRP A 212 -23.82 8.84 9.14
C TRP A 212 -23.00 7.58 8.87
#